data_AF-A0A7V1H414-F1
#
_entry.id   AF-A0A7V1H414-F1
#
_cell.length_a   1.000
_cell.length_b   1.000
_cell.length_c   1.000
_cell.angle_alpha   90.00
_cell.angle_beta   90.00
_cell.angle_gamma   90.00
#
_symmetry.space_group_name_H-M   'P 1'
#
loop_
_entity.id
_entity.type
_entity.pdbx_description
1 polymer ?
#
loop_
_entity_poly.entity_id
_entity_poly.type
_entity_poly.pdbx_seq_one_letter_code
_entity_poly.pdbx_strand_id
1 'polypeptide(L)'
;MMCYSKKLFEIIGYMLSSARGLVDEPQMYGPFRLVEGVSRLCSILAEEDTGYSDFFLKLKTRIDGKKYSLISDENTFIELMDDLVHDFTRKMIEM
;
A
#
# COMPACT_ATOMS: atom_id res chain seq x y z
N MET A 1 16.16 18.85 -6.88
CA MET A 1 15.94 18.15 -5.59
C MET A 1 14.46 18.19 -5.29
N MET A 2 13.75 17.09 -5.54
CA MET A 2 12.31 16.99 -5.30
C MET A 2 12.10 16.82 -3.79
N CYS A 3 11.37 17.73 -3.16
CA CYS A 3 11.20 17.72 -1.71
C CYS A 3 10.11 16.70 -1.33
N TYR A 4 10.51 15.46 -1.08
CA TYR A 4 9.60 14.37 -0.67
C TYR A 4 8.84 14.65 0.62
N SER A 5 9.28 15.65 1.40
CA SER A 5 8.67 16.04 2.67
C SER A 5 7.16 16.26 2.56
N LYS A 6 6.69 16.89 1.47
CA LYS A 6 5.25 17.11 1.27
C LYS A 6 4.48 15.81 1.05
N LYS A 7 4.97 14.92 0.17
CA LYS A 7 4.29 13.65 -0.14
C LYS A 7 4.28 12.71 1.07
N LEU A 8 5.38 12.66 1.82
CA LEU A 8 5.45 11.92 3.08
C LEU A 8 4.52 12.52 4.14
N PHE A 9 4.45 13.84 4.24
CA PHE A 9 3.50 14.52 5.14
C PHE A 9 2.04 14.21 4.78
N GLU A 10 1.70 14.12 3.50
CA GLU A 10 0.38 13.68 3.03
C GLU A 10 0.07 12.23 3.42
N ILE A 11 1.05 11.33 3.36
CA ILE A 11 0.88 9.94 3.85
C ILE A 11 0.66 9.91 5.36
N ILE A 12 1.37 10.73 6.13
CA ILE A 12 1.15 10.84 7.59
C ILE A 12 -0.29 11.29 7.87
N GLY A 13 -0.77 12.32 7.17
CA GLY A 13 -2.15 12.79 7.29
C GLY A 13 -3.17 11.71 6.92
N TYR A 14 -2.91 10.97 5.84
CA TYR A 14 -3.73 9.82 5.44
C TYR A 14 -3.78 8.74 6.52
N MET A 15 -2.64 8.35 7.09
CA MET A 15 -2.58 7.30 8.13
C MET A 15 -3.29 7.72 9.41
N LEU A 16 -3.09 8.96 9.87
CA LEU A 16 -3.73 9.47 11.10
C LEU A 16 -5.26 9.58 10.95
N SER A 17 -5.71 10.15 9.84
CA SER A 17 -7.15 10.25 9.54
C SER A 17 -7.80 8.87 9.37
N SER A 18 -7.11 7.95 8.70
CA SER A 18 -7.58 6.56 8.56
C SER A 18 -7.67 5.87 9.92
N ALA A 19 -6.62 5.95 10.73
CA ALA A 19 -6.61 5.36 12.08
C ALA A 19 -7.76 5.89 12.95
N ARG A 20 -8.05 7.19 12.89
CA ARG A 20 -9.21 7.75 13.60
C ARG A 20 -10.52 7.21 13.02
N GLY A 21 -10.68 7.18 11.70
CA GLY A 21 -11.89 6.69 11.03
C GLY A 21 -12.21 5.23 11.39
N LEU A 22 -11.18 4.39 11.49
CA LEU A 22 -11.31 2.96 11.81
C LEU A 22 -11.94 2.65 13.17
N VAL A 23 -12.00 3.62 14.09
CA VAL A 23 -12.73 3.46 15.36
C VAL A 23 -14.23 3.25 15.12
N ASP A 24 -14.76 3.85 14.05
CA ASP A 24 -16.20 3.88 13.75
C ASP A 24 -16.55 3.10 12.45
N GLU A 25 -15.56 2.51 11.76
CA GLU A 25 -15.70 1.78 10.49
C GLU A 25 -15.62 0.24 10.70
N PRO A 26 -16.07 -0.58 9.73
CA PRO A 26 -15.91 -2.03 9.79
C PRO A 26 -14.44 -2.46 9.90
N GLN A 27 -14.17 -3.53 10.65
CA GLN A 27 -12.80 -3.99 10.92
C GLN A 27 -11.94 -4.19 9.65
N MET A 28 -12.53 -4.71 8.58
CA MET A 28 -11.83 -4.96 7.31
C MET A 28 -11.40 -3.69 6.56
N TYR A 29 -11.90 -2.52 6.94
CA TYR A 29 -11.40 -1.26 6.40
C TYR A 29 -9.98 -0.98 6.89
N GLY A 30 -9.56 -1.54 8.03
CA GLY A 30 -8.21 -1.38 8.55
C GLY A 30 -7.15 -1.90 7.59
N PRO A 31 -7.19 -3.20 7.24
CA PRO A 31 -6.31 -3.77 6.22
C PRO A 31 -6.40 -3.04 4.86
N PHE A 32 -7.60 -2.62 4.42
CA PHE A 32 -7.76 -1.80 3.22
C PHE A 32 -6.98 -0.49 3.28
N ARG A 33 -7.08 0.27 4.38
CA ARG A 33 -6.36 1.54 4.57
C ARG A 33 -4.85 1.32 4.62
N LEU A 34 -4.38 0.24 5.23
CA LEU A 34 -2.96 -0.10 5.26
C LEU A 34 -2.43 -0.38 3.85
N VAL A 35 -3.12 -1.21 3.07
CA VAL A 35 -2.75 -1.55 1.69
C VAL A 35 -2.79 -0.32 0.78
N GLU A 36 -3.80 0.55 0.92
CA GLU A 36 -3.85 1.84 0.22
C GLU A 36 -2.69 2.77 0.62
N GLY A 37 -2.33 2.80 1.91
CA GLY A 37 -1.14 3.51 2.41
C GLY A 37 0.15 3.00 1.75
N VAL A 38 0.30 1.68 1.59
CA VAL A 38 1.42 1.06 0.87
C VAL A 38 1.44 1.48 -0.60
N SER A 39 0.29 1.49 -1.30
CA SER A 39 0.22 1.96 -2.70
C SER A 39 0.68 3.42 -2.86
N ARG A 40 0.31 4.29 -1.90
CA ARG A 40 0.76 5.69 -1.86
C ARG A 40 2.26 5.78 -1.64
N LEU A 41 2.80 5.01 -0.70
CA LEU A 41 4.24 4.99 -0.42
C LEU A 41 5.03 4.46 -1.62
N CYS A 42 4.57 3.39 -2.26
CA CYS A 42 5.18 2.86 -3.49
C CYS A 42 5.24 3.90 -4.60
N SER A 43 4.24 4.78 -4.69
CA SER A 43 4.23 5.86 -5.69
C SER A 43 5.37 6.85 -5.45
N ILE A 44 5.70 7.14 -4.17
CA ILE A 44 6.83 8.02 -3.81
C ILE A 44 8.15 7.31 -4.10
N LEU A 45 8.30 6.06 -3.62
CA LEU A 45 9.54 5.32 -3.74
C LEU A 45 9.89 4.93 -5.18
N ALA A 46 8.88 4.75 -6.04
CA ALA A 46 9.09 4.50 -7.47
C ALA A 46 9.68 5.72 -8.21
N GLU A 47 9.51 6.94 -7.69
CA GLU A 47 10.14 8.14 -8.26
C GLU A 47 11.64 8.22 -7.91
N GLU A 48 12.12 7.39 -6.97
CA GLU A 48 13.53 7.35 -6.59
C GLU A 48 14.33 6.38 -7.47
N ASP A 49 15.55 6.78 -7.83
CA ASP A 49 16.51 5.93 -8.53
C ASP A 49 17.25 5.00 -7.55
N THR A 50 16.51 4.06 -6.96
CA THR A 50 17.01 3.14 -5.92
C THR A 50 17.31 1.73 -6.46
N GLY A 51 17.13 1.49 -7.76
CA GLY A 51 17.16 0.15 -8.34
C GLY A 51 15.94 -0.72 -8.00
N TYR A 52 15.02 -0.22 -7.18
CA TYR A 52 13.79 -0.93 -6.76
C TYR A 52 12.50 -0.31 -7.34
N SER A 53 12.61 0.73 -8.18
CA SER A 53 11.45 1.43 -8.75
C SER A 53 10.46 0.48 -9.43
N ASP A 54 10.94 -0.45 -10.26
CA ASP A 54 10.11 -1.46 -10.93
C ASP A 54 9.33 -2.35 -9.95
N PHE A 55 9.96 -2.69 -8.82
CA PHE A 55 9.30 -3.49 -7.79
C PHE A 55 8.15 -2.70 -7.14
N PHE A 56 8.38 -1.43 -6.78
CA PHE A 56 7.34 -0.58 -6.20
C PHE A 56 6.20 -0.29 -7.18
N LEU A 57 6.49 -0.08 -8.47
CA LEU A 57 5.46 0.08 -9.51
C LEU A 57 4.60 -1.18 -9.68
N LYS A 58 5.21 -2.37 -9.65
CA LYS A 58 4.49 -3.64 -9.69
C LYS A 58 3.60 -3.82 -8.47
N LEU A 59 4.14 -3.57 -7.26
CA LEU A 59 3.39 -3.69 -6.01
C LEU A 59 2.17 -2.76 -6.01
N LYS A 60 2.38 -1.48 -6.40
CA LYS A 60 1.31 -0.50 -6.60
C LYS A 60 0.23 -0.99 -7.55
N THR A 61 0.63 -1.47 -8.73
CA THR A 61 -0.30 -1.92 -9.77
C THR A 61 -1.17 -3.07 -9.27
N ARG A 62 -0.59 -4.04 -8.54
CA ARG A 62 -1.35 -5.15 -7.94
C ARG A 62 -2.35 -4.64 -6.90
N ILE A 63 -1.93 -3.74 -6.03
CA ILE A 63 -2.79 -3.14 -5.01
C ILE A 63 -3.95 -2.39 -5.66
N ASP A 64 -3.67 -1.46 -6.57
CA ASP A 64 -4.70 -0.61 -7.17
C ASP A 64 -5.70 -1.40 -8.01
N GLY A 65 -5.26 -2.50 -8.64
CA GLY A 65 -6.11 -3.38 -9.44
C GLY A 65 -7.06 -4.25 -8.63
N LYS A 66 -6.75 -4.54 -7.36
CA LYS A 66 -7.50 -5.50 -6.53
C LYS A 66 -8.04 -4.97 -5.20
N LYS A 67 -7.58 -3.81 -4.68
CA LYS A 67 -7.98 -3.32 -3.34
C LYS A 67 -9.49 -3.15 -3.13
N TYR A 68 -10.25 -2.89 -4.19
CA TYR A 68 -11.71 -2.77 -4.12
C TYR A 68 -12.45 -4.11 -4.15
N SER A 69 -11.74 -5.23 -4.31
CA SER A 69 -12.35 -6.56 -4.20
C SER A 69 -12.97 -6.76 -2.82
N LEU A 70 -12.51 -6.05 -1.78
CA LEU A 70 -13.14 -6.04 -0.46
C LEU A 70 -14.67 -5.86 -0.52
N ILE A 71 -15.18 -5.07 -1.48
CA ILE A 71 -16.61 -4.78 -1.60
C ILE A 71 -17.37 -5.97 -2.21
N SER A 72 -16.75 -6.71 -3.12
CA SER A 72 -17.40 -7.76 -3.91
C SER A 72 -17.08 -9.18 -3.45
N ASP A 73 -15.86 -9.39 -2.95
CA ASP A 73 -15.29 -10.66 -2.51
C ASP A 73 -14.13 -10.40 -1.54
N GLU A 74 -14.43 -10.52 -0.25
CA GLU A 74 -13.48 -10.36 0.85
C GLU A 74 -12.33 -11.37 0.78
N ASN A 75 -12.56 -12.60 0.29
CA ASN A 75 -11.50 -13.61 0.18
C ASN A 75 -10.46 -13.19 -0.87
N THR A 76 -10.90 -12.69 -2.03
CA THR A 76 -9.98 -12.12 -3.03
C THR A 76 -9.14 -10.98 -2.44
N PHE A 77 -9.70 -10.19 -1.51
CA PHE A 77 -8.95 -9.13 -0.84
C PHE A 77 -7.91 -9.68 0.16
N ILE A 78 -8.24 -10.75 0.87
CA ILE A 78 -7.31 -11.45 1.77
C ILE A 78 -6.17 -12.10 0.97
N GLU A 79 -6.48 -12.82 -0.11
CA GLU A 79 -5.48 -13.42 -1.01
C GLU A 79 -4.54 -12.37 -1.60
N LEU A 80 -5.04 -11.18 -1.95
CA LEU A 80 -4.19 -10.06 -2.34
C LEU A 80 -3.16 -9.75 -1.24
N MET A 81 -3.56 -9.66 0.02
CA MET A 81 -2.64 -9.34 1.12
C MET A 81 -1.59 -10.42 1.32
N ASP A 82 -1.99 -11.69 1.29
CA ASP A 82 -1.08 -12.83 1.40
C ASP A 82 -0.01 -12.79 0.29
N ASP A 83 -0.45 -12.54 -0.94
CA ASP A 83 0.47 -12.41 -2.07
C ASP A 83 1.42 -11.19 -1.92
N LEU A 84 0.94 -10.05 -1.41
CA LEU A 84 1.76 -8.85 -1.23
C LEU A 84 2.86 -9.09 -0.20
N VAL A 85 2.54 -9.76 0.92
CA VAL A 85 3.51 -10.13 1.95
C VAL A 85 4.56 -11.09 1.39
N HIS A 86 4.12 -12.08 0.61
CA HIS A 86 5.01 -13.04 0.00
C HIS A 86 5.95 -12.42 -1.05
N ASP A 87 5.44 -11.56 -1.94
CA ASP A 87 6.25 -10.83 -2.92
C ASP A 87 7.29 -9.93 -2.25
N PHE A 88 6.89 -9.21 -1.19
CA PHE A 88 7.80 -8.35 -0.45
C PHE A 88 8.89 -9.15 0.26
N THR A 89 8.51 -10.25 0.91
CA THR A 89 9.48 -11.14 1.58
C THR A 89 10.46 -11.75 0.61
N ARG A 90 9.99 -12.21 -0.56
CA ARG A 90 10.86 -12.70 -1.63
C ARG A 90 11.85 -11.63 -2.06
N LYS A 91 11.38 -10.40 -2.29
CA LYS A 91 12.26 -9.31 -2.69
C LYS A 91 13.33 -9.03 -1.64
N MET A 92 13.00 -9.08 -0.34
CA MET A 92 13.98 -8.91 0.74
C MET A 92 15.07 -9.98 0.76
N ILE A 93 14.77 -11.21 0.32
CA ILE A 93 15.76 -12.31 0.24
C ILE A 93 16.69 -12.14 -0.97
N GLU A 94 16.20 -11.54 -2.06
CA GLU A 94 16.94 -11.31 -3.31
C GLU A 94 17.83 -10.05 -3.28
N MET A 95 17.71 -9.20 -2.25
CA MET A 95 18.51 -7.99 -2.04
C MET A 95 19.94 -8.33 -1.59
#